data_AF-U6L3N0-F1
#
_entry.id   AF-U6L3N0-F1
#
_cell.length_a   1.000
_cell.length_b   1.000
_cell.length_c   1.000
_cell.angle_alpha   90.00
_cell.angle_beta   90.00
_cell.angle_gamma   90.00
#
_symmetry.space_group_name_H-M   'P 1'
#
loop_
_entity.id
_entity.type
_entity.pdbx_description
1 polymer ?
#
loop_
_entity_poly.entity_id
_entity_poly.type
_entity_poly.pdbx_seq_one_letter_code
_entity_poly.pdbx_strand_id
1 'polypeptide(L)'
;MLEFGVGSGVFYFPPASGEGPREPHCCVTFPWTAVHHFAAVAANDPAAAPAAAAAAARSTPVRVKVRSIHDKSCMRLEPFRTEARWGLFGADVVLRRLWNSSSSSSGSSGSSKSRSDCDTEAKDKGCAAESGPAAVPQQDPPAAAAPAAAPAAAAAAAAAAGSGGPGDIICVAEGEFDAMAIWQETQMPTVSVPLGANSLPPQLLPFFERFKTIYLWFDEDTAGREGSDLWASKLGISRCHVVRCTDELLQHMQQQRQQQRQQQQQQQQQQQDEEPRIPKDANECLLAGFDLNTMLLAARRVPHQQILSFQDLRARVLHELVEPGTLLLLLLLLLLLLLLLLLFAAFIPLVLLFAVHFASILLSAFYCTLPVVVAVGAAAACCAPPLLLPLLAAVSPPIVLLLLTSLLLRLRLLLQQQREAFRA
;
A
#
# COMPACT_ATOMS: atom_id res chain seq x y z
N MET A 1 6.83 -29.80 -2.22
CA MET A 1 8.25 -29.66 -1.82
C MET A 1 9.23 -30.19 -2.85
N LEU A 2 9.09 -31.44 -3.32
CA LEU A 2 10.03 -32.05 -4.28
C LEU A 2 10.15 -31.28 -5.60
N GLU A 3 9.06 -30.68 -6.07
CA GLU A 3 9.06 -29.91 -7.32
C GLU A 3 9.96 -28.68 -7.26
N PHE A 4 9.98 -27.96 -6.13
CA PHE A 4 10.76 -26.74 -5.92
C PHE A 4 12.21 -27.02 -5.51
N GLY A 5 12.61 -28.30 -5.38
CA GLY A 5 13.96 -28.67 -4.93
C GLY A 5 14.30 -28.18 -3.52
N VAL A 6 13.30 -27.98 -2.66
CA VAL A 6 13.47 -27.50 -1.29
C VAL A 6 14.15 -28.58 -0.45
N GLY A 7 15.25 -28.22 0.20
CA GLY A 7 15.98 -29.11 1.13
C GLY A 7 15.81 -28.67 2.58
N SER A 8 16.28 -29.48 3.52
CA SER A 8 16.35 -29.13 4.94
C SER A 8 17.67 -29.56 5.55
N GLY A 9 18.06 -28.90 6.64
CA GLY A 9 19.30 -29.22 7.35
C GLY A 9 19.48 -28.38 8.60
N VAL A 10 20.53 -28.69 9.37
CA VAL A 10 20.92 -27.89 10.53
C VAL A 10 21.99 -26.89 10.10
N PHE A 11 21.72 -25.61 10.33
CA PHE A 11 22.63 -24.52 10.01
C PHE A 11 22.90 -23.68 11.24
N TYR A 12 24.06 -23.04 11.27
CA TYR A 12 24.53 -22.31 12.43
C TYR A 12 24.41 -20.80 12.19
N PHE A 13 23.71 -20.09 13.06
CA PHE A 13 23.53 -18.63 13.02
C PHE A 13 24.17 -17.96 14.24
N PRO A 14 24.64 -16.70 14.13
CA PRO A 14 25.07 -15.97 15.31
C PRO A 14 23.90 -15.82 16.30
N PRO A 15 24.15 -15.87 17.62
CA PRO A 15 23.10 -15.69 18.62
C PRO A 15 22.51 -14.28 18.54
N ALA A 16 21.25 -14.12 18.99
CA ALA A 16 20.56 -12.83 18.97
C ALA A 16 21.27 -11.73 19.76
N SER A 17 22.08 -12.11 20.77
CA SER A 17 22.96 -11.21 21.53
C SER A 17 24.10 -10.62 20.69
N GLY A 18 24.41 -11.18 19.51
CA GLY A 18 25.56 -10.81 18.68
C GLY A 18 26.91 -11.34 19.18
N GLU A 19 27.00 -11.71 20.47
CA GLU A 19 28.19 -12.29 21.10
C GLU A 19 27.94 -13.75 21.49
N GLY A 20 28.86 -14.63 21.10
CA GLY A 20 28.83 -16.05 21.47
C GLY A 20 29.05 -17.01 20.29
N PRO A 21 29.08 -18.33 20.57
CA PRO A 21 29.16 -19.35 19.54
C PRO A 21 27.90 -19.35 18.68
N ARG A 22 28.04 -19.75 17.40
CA ARG A 22 26.88 -19.86 16.52
C ARG A 22 25.94 -20.96 17.02
N GLU A 23 24.65 -20.69 17.06
CA GLU A 23 23.61 -21.60 17.53
C GLU A 23 23.05 -22.43 16.37
N PRO A 24 22.72 -23.72 16.59
CA PRO A 24 22.14 -24.57 15.58
C PRO A 24 20.64 -24.29 15.41
N HIS A 25 20.20 -24.15 14.16
CA HIS A 25 18.80 -24.01 13.80
C HIS A 25 18.40 -25.07 12.77
N CYS A 26 17.23 -25.69 12.97
CA CYS A 26 16.57 -26.47 11.92
C CYS A 26 16.10 -25.53 10.82
N CYS A 27 16.66 -25.66 9.63
CA CYS A 27 16.42 -24.74 8.53
C CYS A 27 15.88 -25.45 7.30
N VAL A 28 15.17 -24.66 6.50
CA VAL A 28 14.75 -24.98 5.14
C VAL A 28 15.66 -24.23 4.17
N THR A 29 15.99 -24.87 3.07
CA THR A 29 16.82 -24.34 2.00
C THR A 29 16.01 -24.19 0.72
N PHE A 30 16.04 -23.00 0.14
CA PHE A 30 15.28 -22.65 -1.06
C PHE A 30 16.25 -22.37 -2.21
N PRO A 31 16.25 -23.18 -3.28
CA PRO A 31 17.11 -22.95 -4.44
C PRO A 31 16.57 -21.84 -5.34
N TRP A 32 17.39 -20.83 -5.58
CA TRP A 32 17.10 -19.74 -6.50
C TRP A 32 17.65 -20.10 -7.87
N THR A 33 16.79 -20.14 -8.87
CA THR A 33 17.17 -20.61 -10.21
C THR A 33 17.32 -19.45 -11.18
N ALA A 34 18.30 -19.54 -12.07
CA ALA A 34 18.50 -18.53 -13.10
C ALA A 34 17.31 -18.54 -14.06
N VAL A 35 16.83 -17.35 -14.42
CA VAL A 35 15.64 -17.18 -15.27
C VAL A 35 15.96 -17.14 -16.76
N HIS A 36 17.15 -17.59 -17.18
CA HIS A 36 17.56 -17.57 -18.58
C HIS A 36 16.75 -18.57 -19.42
N HIS A 37 16.30 -18.09 -20.58
CA HIS A 37 15.45 -18.86 -21.46
C HIS A 37 16.26 -19.92 -22.22
N PHE A 38 16.08 -21.19 -21.87
CA PHE A 38 16.63 -22.32 -22.64
C PHE A 38 16.12 -22.38 -24.09
N ALA A 39 15.01 -21.71 -24.42
CA ALA A 39 14.49 -21.70 -25.78
C ALA A 39 15.35 -20.87 -26.75
N ALA A 40 16.13 -19.88 -26.28
CA ALA A 40 17.08 -19.18 -27.14
C ALA A 40 18.28 -20.08 -27.54
N VAL A 41 18.60 -21.08 -26.71
CA VAL A 41 19.61 -22.11 -27.02
C VAL A 41 19.03 -23.15 -27.99
N ALA A 42 17.80 -23.59 -27.76
CA ALA A 42 17.12 -24.55 -28.63
C ALA A 42 16.74 -23.97 -30.02
N ALA A 43 16.47 -22.66 -30.12
CA ALA A 43 16.20 -21.99 -31.39
C ALA A 43 17.46 -21.84 -32.27
N ASN A 44 18.64 -21.75 -31.64
CA ASN A 44 19.91 -21.65 -32.34
C ASN A 44 20.53 -23.03 -32.69
N ASP A 45 20.16 -24.09 -31.98
CA ASP A 45 20.59 -25.45 -32.26
C ASP A 45 19.48 -26.48 -31.95
N PRO A 46 18.66 -26.87 -32.96
CA PRO A 46 17.55 -27.80 -32.77
C PRO A 46 18.01 -29.22 -32.38
N ALA A 47 19.28 -29.58 -32.60
CA ALA A 47 19.84 -30.85 -32.16
C ALA A 47 20.18 -30.86 -30.65
N ALA A 48 20.37 -29.68 -30.05
CA ALA A 48 20.61 -29.53 -28.61
C ALA A 48 19.32 -29.50 -27.76
N ALA A 49 18.13 -29.44 -28.39
CA ALA A 49 16.84 -29.37 -27.72
C ALA A 49 16.58 -30.47 -26.66
N PRO A 50 16.85 -31.77 -26.90
CA PRO A 50 16.67 -32.80 -25.88
C PRO A 50 17.69 -32.70 -24.72
N ALA A 51 18.92 -32.27 -24.99
CA ALA A 51 19.93 -32.04 -23.95
C ALA A 51 19.63 -30.76 -23.13
N ALA A 52 19.10 -29.71 -23.77
CA ALA A 52 18.63 -28.49 -23.13
C ALA A 52 17.38 -28.76 -22.26
N ALA A 53 16.48 -29.66 -22.69
CA ALA A 53 15.34 -30.11 -21.91
C ALA A 53 15.75 -30.95 -20.68
N ALA A 54 16.75 -31.84 -20.83
CA ALA A 54 17.33 -32.59 -19.72
C ALA A 54 18.11 -31.67 -18.74
N ALA A 55 18.76 -30.62 -19.24
CA ALA A 55 19.40 -29.59 -18.42
C ALA A 55 18.39 -28.67 -17.71
N ALA A 56 17.25 -28.38 -18.34
CA ALA A 56 16.12 -27.66 -17.73
C ALA A 56 15.46 -28.44 -16.59
N ALA A 57 15.55 -29.78 -16.59
CA ALA A 57 15.05 -30.62 -15.50
C ALA A 57 15.84 -30.49 -14.19
N ARG A 58 17.06 -29.92 -14.22
CA ARG A 58 17.91 -29.67 -13.05
C ARG A 58 18.73 -28.38 -13.22
N SER A 59 18.05 -27.25 -13.40
CA SER A 59 18.74 -25.96 -13.41
C SER A 59 19.52 -25.79 -12.10
N THR A 60 20.85 -25.69 -12.18
CA THR A 60 21.67 -25.49 -10.98
C THR A 60 21.28 -24.17 -10.32
N PRO A 61 21.05 -24.15 -8.99
CA PRO A 61 20.73 -22.91 -8.31
C PRO A 61 21.87 -21.91 -8.46
N VAL A 62 21.53 -20.63 -8.62
CA VAL A 62 22.49 -19.52 -8.57
C VAL A 62 22.71 -19.06 -7.13
N ARG A 63 21.70 -19.21 -6.28
CA ARG A 63 21.74 -18.89 -4.86
C ARG A 63 20.92 -19.90 -4.08
N VAL A 64 21.21 -20.03 -2.80
CA VAL A 64 20.40 -20.82 -1.88
C VAL A 64 20.06 -19.94 -0.69
N LYS A 65 18.77 -19.74 -0.44
CA LYS A 65 18.32 -19.08 0.78
C LYS A 65 18.20 -20.14 1.85
N VAL A 66 18.87 -19.92 2.97
CA VAL A 66 18.73 -20.72 4.19
C VAL A 66 17.88 -19.92 5.16
N ARG A 67 16.78 -20.50 5.65
CA ARG A 67 15.89 -19.87 6.64
C ARG A 67 15.58 -20.86 7.75
N SER A 68 15.76 -20.45 8.99
CA SER A 68 15.33 -21.20 10.17
C SER A 68 13.80 -21.35 10.19
N ILE A 69 13.33 -22.54 10.55
CA ILE A 69 11.90 -22.87 10.65
C ILE A 69 11.26 -22.08 11.79
N HIS A 70 12.00 -21.91 12.89
CA HIS A 70 11.46 -21.36 14.15
C HIS A 70 11.76 -19.87 14.33
N ASP A 71 12.79 -19.35 13.65
CA ASP A 71 13.20 -17.96 13.81
C ASP A 71 13.43 -17.30 12.44
N LYS A 72 12.51 -16.41 12.06
CA LYS A 72 12.58 -15.71 10.76
C LYS A 72 13.78 -14.77 10.63
N SER A 73 14.36 -14.32 11.75
CA SER A 73 15.54 -13.44 11.74
C SER A 73 16.80 -14.21 11.35
N CYS A 74 16.82 -15.51 11.64
CA CYS A 74 17.86 -16.44 11.24
C CYS A 74 17.67 -16.89 9.79
N MET A 75 18.03 -16.00 8.86
CA MET A 75 18.08 -16.32 7.43
C MET A 75 19.26 -15.67 6.73
N ARG A 76 19.75 -16.30 5.67
CA ARG A 76 20.82 -15.77 4.81
C ARG A 76 20.69 -16.28 3.39
N LEU A 77 21.17 -15.48 2.45
CA LEU A 77 21.21 -15.84 1.03
C LEU A 77 22.66 -16.15 0.63
N GLU A 78 22.94 -17.41 0.35
CA GLU A 78 24.27 -17.87 -0.04
C GLU A 78 24.40 -17.90 -1.57
N PRO A 79 25.46 -17.32 -2.16
CA PRO A 79 25.75 -17.55 -3.57
C PRO A 79 26.18 -19.00 -3.78
N PHE A 80 25.62 -19.66 -4.79
CA PHE A 80 26.00 -21.05 -5.12
C PHE A 80 27.28 -21.10 -5.98
N ARG A 81 27.63 -20.01 -6.69
CA ARG A 81 28.86 -19.85 -7.49
C ARG A 81 29.45 -18.44 -7.34
N THR A 82 30.68 -18.26 -7.81
CA THR A 82 31.43 -16.99 -7.83
C THR A 82 30.80 -15.87 -8.68
N GLU A 83 29.84 -16.18 -9.56
CA GLU A 83 29.12 -15.18 -10.34
C GLU A 83 27.92 -14.62 -9.56
N ALA A 84 27.88 -13.29 -9.40
CA ALA A 84 26.81 -12.56 -8.72
C ALA A 84 25.53 -12.46 -9.59
N ARG A 85 24.91 -13.60 -9.92
CA ARG A 85 23.65 -13.65 -10.68
C ARG A 85 22.44 -13.63 -9.75
N TRP A 86 21.35 -13.05 -10.24
CA TRP A 86 20.04 -13.10 -9.60
C TRP A 86 19.20 -14.20 -10.24
N GLY A 87 18.34 -14.81 -9.43
CA GLY A 87 17.37 -15.81 -9.85
C GLY A 87 16.01 -15.50 -9.25
N LEU A 88 15.08 -16.43 -9.44
CA LEU A 88 13.80 -16.47 -8.74
C LEU A 88 13.65 -17.85 -8.12
N PHE A 89 13.05 -17.92 -6.93
CA PHE A 89 12.61 -19.20 -6.41
C PHE A 89 11.32 -19.63 -7.15
N GLY A 90 11.23 -20.91 -7.54
CA GLY A 90 10.12 -21.44 -8.33
C GLY A 90 10.21 -21.21 -9.85
N ALA A 91 11.20 -20.47 -10.34
CA ALA A 91 11.34 -20.20 -11.77
C ALA A 91 11.53 -21.48 -12.61
N ASP A 92 12.22 -22.49 -12.09
CA ASP A 92 12.39 -23.79 -12.73
C ASP A 92 11.07 -24.57 -12.85
N VAL A 93 10.20 -24.47 -11.84
CA VAL A 93 8.87 -25.07 -11.85
C VAL A 93 8.02 -24.41 -12.94
N VAL A 94 8.02 -23.07 -12.99
CA VAL A 94 7.33 -22.28 -14.01
C VAL A 94 7.86 -22.62 -15.41
N LEU A 95 9.17 -22.59 -15.61
CA LEU A 95 9.80 -22.84 -16.91
C LEU A 95 9.53 -24.26 -17.42
N ARG A 96 9.59 -25.28 -16.55
CA ARG A 96 9.25 -26.67 -16.91
C ARG A 96 7.79 -26.79 -17.33
N ARG A 97 6.87 -26.11 -16.64
CA ARG A 97 5.46 -26.12 -17.01
C ARG A 97 5.22 -25.45 -18.36
N LEU A 98 5.81 -24.28 -18.59
CA LEU A 98 5.72 -23.59 -19.88
C LEU A 98 6.25 -24.45 -21.04
N TRP A 99 7.36 -25.16 -20.81
CA TRP A 99 7.93 -26.09 -21.78
C TRP A 99 6.97 -27.24 -22.11
N ASN A 100 6.43 -27.90 -21.08
CA ASN A 100 5.50 -29.01 -21.25
C ASN A 100 4.25 -28.58 -22.03
N SER A 101 3.66 -27.41 -21.70
CA SER A 101 2.52 -26.84 -22.42
C SER A 101 2.80 -26.55 -23.90
N SER A 102 4.05 -26.20 -24.24
CA SER A 102 4.48 -25.92 -25.62
C SER A 102 4.70 -27.21 -26.44
N SER A 103 5.13 -28.29 -25.78
CA SER A 103 5.32 -29.59 -26.42
C SER A 103 4.00 -30.33 -26.69
N SER A 104 2.97 -30.10 -25.88
CA SER A 104 1.64 -30.70 -26.08
C SER A 104 0.84 -30.05 -27.22
N SER A 105 1.06 -28.76 -27.51
CA SER A 105 0.34 -28.03 -28.56
C SER A 105 0.89 -28.27 -29.97
N SER A 106 2.10 -28.81 -30.09
CA SER A 106 2.74 -29.15 -31.37
C SER A 106 2.46 -30.59 -31.85
N GLY A 107 1.74 -31.40 -31.06
CA GLY A 107 1.40 -32.80 -31.39
C GLY A 107 0.04 -33.03 -32.05
N SER A 108 -0.79 -31.99 -32.24
CA SER A 108 -2.19 -32.14 -32.72
C SER A 108 -2.46 -31.56 -34.12
N SER A 109 -1.46 -31.54 -35.00
CA SER A 109 -1.64 -31.19 -36.42
C SER A 109 -1.01 -32.23 -37.35
N GLY A 110 -1.76 -33.31 -37.64
CA GLY A 110 -1.44 -34.16 -38.79
C GLY A 110 -1.99 -35.58 -38.74
N SER A 111 -3.20 -35.78 -39.30
CA SER A 111 -3.48 -36.78 -40.35
C SER A 111 -4.97 -37.15 -40.44
N SER A 112 -5.72 -36.40 -41.25
CA SER A 112 -6.87 -36.97 -41.96
C SER A 112 -6.55 -36.91 -43.45
N LYS A 113 -5.88 -37.98 -43.91
CA LYS A 113 -5.74 -38.30 -45.32
C LYS A 113 -7.13 -38.46 -45.92
N SER A 114 -7.41 -37.65 -46.94
CA SER A 114 -8.51 -37.82 -47.87
C SER A 114 -8.44 -39.22 -48.49
N ARG A 115 -9.52 -39.98 -48.32
CA ARG A 115 -9.90 -41.05 -49.24
C ARG A 115 -11.27 -40.69 -49.78
N SER A 116 -11.27 -40.29 -51.04
CA SER A 116 -12.40 -40.40 -51.95
C SER A 116 -12.81 -41.86 -52.03
N ASP A 117 -14.08 -42.15 -51.84
CA ASP A 117 -14.84 -43.04 -52.72
C ASP A 117 -16.35 -42.87 -52.45
N CYS A 118 -17.08 -42.90 -53.55
CA CYS A 118 -18.52 -42.75 -53.70
C CYS A 118 -19.29 -43.98 -53.18
N ASP A 119 -20.53 -43.80 -52.72
CA ASP A 119 -21.71 -44.44 -53.31
C ASP A 119 -23.04 -44.03 -52.64
N THR A 120 -23.92 -43.52 -53.49
CA THR A 120 -25.39 -43.59 -53.59
C THR A 120 -26.18 -44.35 -52.50
N GLU A 121 -27.20 -43.72 -51.90
CA GLU A 121 -28.63 -44.02 -52.14
C GLU A 121 -29.58 -43.29 -51.16
N ALA A 122 -30.82 -43.15 -51.63
CA ALA A 122 -31.84 -42.19 -51.25
C ALA A 122 -32.85 -42.68 -50.19
N LYS A 123 -33.72 -41.73 -49.80
CA LYS A 123 -35.08 -41.81 -49.18
C LYS A 123 -35.14 -41.49 -47.69
N ASP A 124 -36.16 -40.85 -47.15
CA ASP A 124 -37.35 -40.09 -47.61
C ASP A 124 -38.11 -39.71 -46.31
N LYS A 125 -39.00 -38.71 -46.37
CA LYS A 125 -40.03 -38.28 -45.37
C LYS A 125 -39.51 -37.42 -44.19
N GLY A 126 -39.93 -36.15 -44.01
CA GLY A 126 -41.30 -35.60 -43.94
C GLY A 126 -41.72 -35.55 -42.45
N CYS A 127 -42.23 -34.50 -41.80
CA CYS A 127 -42.97 -33.27 -42.10
C CYS A 127 -42.73 -32.27 -40.93
N ALA A 128 -42.66 -30.94 -41.14
CA ALA A 128 -43.73 -29.92 -40.91
C ALA A 128 -44.39 -29.99 -39.50
N ALA A 129 -44.66 -28.93 -38.73
CA ALA A 129 -44.90 -27.51 -39.03
C ALA A 129 -44.81 -26.63 -37.75
N GLU A 130 -44.59 -25.31 -37.97
CA GLU A 130 -45.17 -24.08 -37.39
C GLU A 130 -45.85 -24.12 -35.98
N SER A 131 -45.74 -23.12 -35.10
CA SER A 131 -46.13 -21.71 -35.25
C SER A 131 -45.79 -20.86 -34.00
N GLY A 132 -45.57 -19.54 -34.16
CA GLY A 132 -45.50 -18.53 -33.06
C GLY A 132 -46.90 -18.02 -32.64
N PRO A 133 -47.12 -16.79 -32.12
CA PRO A 133 -46.20 -15.74 -31.63
C PRO A 133 -46.66 -15.00 -30.31
N ALA A 134 -45.80 -14.09 -29.84
CA ALA A 134 -45.96 -12.83 -29.07
C ALA A 134 -47.23 -12.48 -28.22
N ALA A 135 -47.02 -11.98 -26.99
CA ALA A 135 -47.77 -10.86 -26.38
C ALA A 135 -47.11 -10.28 -25.09
N VAL A 136 -47.00 -8.95 -25.03
CA VAL A 136 -46.73 -8.01 -23.90
C VAL A 136 -47.68 -6.82 -24.21
N PRO A 137 -48.41 -6.13 -23.28
CA PRO A 137 -47.82 -5.31 -22.17
C PRO A 137 -48.69 -5.05 -20.91
N GLN A 138 -48.08 -4.56 -19.81
CA GLN A 138 -48.63 -3.47 -18.96
C GLN A 138 -47.64 -2.96 -17.89
N GLN A 139 -47.71 -1.64 -17.62
CA GLN A 139 -46.77 -0.77 -16.88
C GLN A 139 -47.23 -0.38 -15.43
N ASP A 140 -46.27 -0.40 -14.48
CA ASP A 140 -45.88 0.61 -13.45
C ASP A 140 -46.82 1.13 -12.30
N PRO A 141 -46.34 1.78 -11.19
CA PRO A 141 -44.97 2.07 -10.64
C PRO A 141 -44.88 1.89 -9.07
N PRO A 142 -44.07 2.65 -8.27
CA PRO A 142 -42.61 2.64 -8.10
C PRO A 142 -42.16 2.33 -6.64
N ALA A 143 -40.99 1.71 -6.46
CA ALA A 143 -40.31 1.74 -5.16
C ALA A 143 -38.80 1.96 -5.33
N ALA A 144 -38.35 3.05 -4.72
CA ALA A 144 -37.00 3.60 -4.63
C ALA A 144 -35.84 2.59 -4.80
N ALA A 145 -35.13 2.71 -5.92
CA ALA A 145 -33.85 2.04 -6.14
C ALA A 145 -32.70 2.89 -5.59
N ALA A 146 -32.04 2.41 -4.54
CA ALA A 146 -30.70 2.82 -4.15
C ALA A 146 -29.67 2.17 -5.11
N PRO A 147 -28.56 2.83 -5.46
CA PRO A 147 -27.71 2.37 -6.56
C PRO A 147 -26.79 1.22 -6.14
N ALA A 148 -27.10 0.01 -6.62
CA ALA A 148 -26.22 -1.14 -6.64
C ALA A 148 -25.19 -0.99 -7.78
N ALA A 149 -24.03 -0.39 -7.49
CA ALA A 149 -22.97 -0.14 -8.48
C ALA A 149 -21.63 -0.84 -8.16
N ALA A 150 -21.66 -1.94 -7.40
CA ALA A 150 -20.47 -2.70 -7.00
C ALA A 150 -20.22 -4.05 -7.73
N PRO A 151 -21.22 -4.84 -8.18
CA PRO A 151 -20.93 -6.19 -8.69
C PRO A 151 -20.40 -6.23 -10.14
N ALA A 152 -20.62 -5.18 -10.93
CA ALA A 152 -20.25 -5.17 -12.35
C ALA A 152 -18.73 -4.99 -12.59
N ALA A 153 -18.04 -4.24 -11.72
CA ALA A 153 -16.59 -4.00 -11.85
C ALA A 153 -15.76 -5.22 -11.45
N ALA A 154 -16.20 -5.98 -10.44
CA ALA A 154 -15.57 -7.23 -10.03
C ALA A 154 -15.74 -8.35 -11.08
N ALA A 155 -16.93 -8.45 -11.70
CA ALA A 155 -17.19 -9.40 -12.79
C ALA A 155 -16.36 -9.09 -14.06
N ALA A 156 -16.12 -7.82 -14.37
CA ALA A 156 -15.26 -7.42 -15.50
C ALA A 156 -13.77 -7.68 -15.23
N ALA A 157 -13.31 -7.56 -13.98
CA ALA A 157 -11.95 -7.92 -13.58
C ALA A 157 -11.72 -9.45 -13.63
N ALA A 158 -12.70 -10.24 -13.18
CA ALA A 158 -12.68 -11.70 -13.27
C ALA A 158 -12.73 -12.22 -14.73
N ALA A 159 -13.42 -11.52 -15.63
CA ALA A 159 -13.42 -11.84 -17.07
C ALA A 159 -12.07 -11.53 -17.76
N ALA A 160 -11.33 -10.53 -17.29
CA ALA A 160 -9.98 -10.21 -17.79
C ALA A 160 -8.92 -11.20 -17.27
N ALA A 161 -9.08 -11.67 -16.02
CA ALA A 161 -8.24 -12.67 -15.36
C ALA A 161 -8.21 -14.03 -16.08
N GLY A 162 -9.27 -14.39 -16.83
CA GLY A 162 -9.40 -15.67 -17.55
C GLY A 162 -8.98 -15.68 -19.03
N SER A 163 -8.39 -14.60 -19.56
CA SER A 163 -8.10 -14.47 -21.00
C SER A 163 -6.68 -14.84 -21.43
N GLY A 164 -5.78 -15.17 -20.49
CA GLY A 164 -4.43 -15.61 -20.79
C GLY A 164 -4.37 -17.12 -21.01
N GLY A 165 -3.73 -17.57 -22.11
CA GLY A 165 -3.47 -19.00 -22.29
C GLY A 165 -2.59 -19.55 -21.14
N PRO A 166 -2.50 -20.89 -20.97
CA PRO A 166 -1.77 -21.55 -19.87
C PRO A 166 -0.25 -21.29 -19.80
N GLY A 167 0.28 -20.34 -20.58
CA GLY A 167 1.64 -19.83 -20.48
C GLY A 167 1.79 -18.30 -20.45
N ASP A 168 0.67 -17.56 -20.42
CA ASP A 168 0.64 -16.10 -20.42
C ASP A 168 0.50 -15.50 -19.01
N ILE A 169 0.25 -16.33 -18.00
CA ILE A 169 -0.09 -15.92 -16.63
C ILE A 169 0.98 -16.38 -15.65
N ILE A 170 1.33 -15.50 -14.70
CA ILE A 170 2.22 -15.80 -13.57
C ILE A 170 1.74 -15.10 -12.30
N CYS A 171 2.04 -15.69 -11.15
CA CYS A 171 1.93 -15.04 -9.85
C CYS A 171 3.30 -14.82 -9.22
N VAL A 172 3.44 -13.71 -8.51
CA VAL A 172 4.64 -13.29 -7.81
C VAL A 172 4.28 -13.12 -6.34
N ALA A 173 4.86 -13.95 -5.49
CA ALA A 173 4.71 -13.89 -4.06
C ALA A 173 5.90 -13.19 -3.40
N GLU A 174 5.69 -12.61 -2.22
CA GLU A 174 6.79 -12.00 -1.45
C GLU A 174 7.73 -13.08 -0.87
N GLY A 175 7.19 -14.11 -0.22
CA GLY A 175 7.93 -15.18 0.43
C GLY A 175 8.00 -16.49 -0.35
N GLU A 176 8.96 -17.35 0.01
CA GLU A 176 9.11 -18.69 -0.60
C GLU A 176 7.98 -19.64 -0.19
N PHE A 177 7.51 -19.56 1.06
CA PHE A 177 6.40 -20.38 1.54
C PHE A 177 5.09 -19.97 0.86
N ASP A 178 4.87 -18.69 0.62
CA ASP A 178 3.70 -18.18 -0.10
C ASP A 178 3.68 -18.69 -1.53
N ALA A 179 4.83 -18.63 -2.23
CA ALA A 179 4.94 -19.18 -3.57
C ALA A 179 4.62 -20.68 -3.62
N MET A 180 5.07 -21.43 -2.61
CA MET A 180 4.75 -22.85 -2.49
C MET A 180 3.26 -23.08 -2.19
N ALA A 181 2.67 -22.35 -1.25
CA ALA A 181 1.27 -22.46 -0.87
C ALA A 181 0.35 -22.19 -2.07
N ILE A 182 0.60 -21.10 -2.80
CA ILE A 182 -0.16 -20.74 -4.00
C ILE A 182 -0.04 -21.84 -5.05
N TRP A 183 1.17 -22.31 -5.35
CA TRP A 183 1.34 -23.37 -6.35
C TRP A 183 0.67 -24.67 -5.93
N GLN A 184 0.84 -25.10 -4.69
CA GLN A 184 0.30 -26.36 -4.18
C GLN A 184 -1.23 -26.38 -4.26
N GLU A 185 -1.88 -25.28 -3.88
CA GLU A 185 -3.35 -25.20 -3.83
C GLU A 185 -3.98 -24.91 -5.19
N THR A 186 -3.42 -23.95 -5.93
CA THR A 186 -4.09 -23.41 -7.14
C THR A 186 -3.52 -23.97 -8.43
N GLN A 187 -2.35 -24.61 -8.37
CA GLN A 187 -1.57 -24.97 -9.56
C GLN A 187 -1.40 -23.77 -10.49
N MET A 188 -1.25 -22.56 -9.98
CA MET A 188 -0.90 -21.39 -10.79
C MET A 188 0.62 -21.24 -10.83
N PRO A 189 1.25 -20.95 -12.00
CA PRO A 189 2.68 -20.69 -12.09
C PRO A 189 3.10 -19.54 -11.16
N THR A 190 3.91 -19.84 -10.14
CA THR A 190 4.25 -18.88 -9.08
C THR A 190 5.74 -18.85 -8.81
N VAL A 191 6.27 -17.65 -8.59
CA VAL A 191 7.65 -17.38 -8.17
C VAL A 191 7.69 -16.50 -6.93
N SER A 192 8.79 -16.52 -6.17
CA SER A 192 9.01 -15.55 -5.08
C SER A 192 10.18 -14.60 -5.35
N VAL A 193 10.18 -13.44 -4.68
CA VAL A 193 11.11 -12.33 -4.91
C VAL A 193 12.41 -12.41 -4.07
N PRO A 194 13.59 -12.01 -4.62
CA PRO A 194 14.91 -12.25 -4.02
C PRO A 194 15.27 -11.46 -2.78
N LEU A 195 14.76 -10.24 -2.69
CA LEU A 195 15.26 -9.22 -1.77
C LEU A 195 14.10 -8.55 -1.03
N GLY A 196 13.04 -9.33 -0.76
CA GLY A 196 11.79 -8.82 -0.20
C GLY A 196 11.03 -7.90 -1.16
N ALA A 197 9.93 -7.34 -0.68
CA ALA A 197 8.96 -6.59 -1.48
C ALA A 197 9.55 -5.38 -2.26
N ASN A 198 10.62 -4.75 -1.75
CA ASN A 198 11.09 -3.45 -2.24
C ASN A 198 12.18 -3.49 -3.31
N SER A 199 12.65 -4.68 -3.71
CA SER A 199 13.77 -4.79 -4.65
C SER A 199 13.50 -5.78 -5.78
N LEU A 200 13.35 -5.22 -6.99
CA LEU A 200 13.28 -5.95 -8.25
C LEU A 200 14.59 -5.71 -9.03
N PRO A 201 15.51 -6.70 -9.05
CA PRO A 201 16.71 -6.65 -9.87
C PRO A 201 16.36 -6.53 -11.37
N PRO A 202 16.94 -5.56 -12.11
CA PRO A 202 16.65 -5.37 -13.53
C PRO A 202 16.91 -6.60 -14.40
N GLN A 203 17.83 -7.48 -13.98
CA GLN A 203 18.15 -8.72 -14.69
C GLN A 203 16.97 -9.70 -14.77
N LEU A 204 15.95 -9.53 -13.91
CA LEU A 204 14.76 -10.37 -13.89
C LEU A 204 13.64 -9.83 -14.78
N LEU A 205 13.72 -8.57 -15.25
CA LEU A 205 12.68 -7.97 -16.09
C LEU A 205 12.38 -8.77 -17.37
N PRO A 206 13.40 -9.25 -18.15
CA PRO A 206 13.14 -10.02 -19.36
C PRO A 206 12.37 -11.32 -19.11
N PHE A 207 12.49 -11.90 -17.91
CA PHE A 207 11.71 -13.07 -17.53
C PHE A 207 10.23 -12.73 -17.39
N PHE A 208 9.89 -11.58 -16.83
CA PHE A 208 8.50 -11.16 -16.62
C PHE A 208 7.86 -10.58 -17.89
N GLU A 209 8.63 -10.05 -18.83
CA GLU A 209 8.13 -9.48 -20.11
C GLU A 209 7.26 -10.44 -20.93
N ARG A 210 7.48 -11.75 -20.82
CA ARG A 210 6.69 -12.75 -21.56
C ARG A 210 5.25 -12.90 -21.07
N PHE A 211 4.96 -12.53 -19.84
CA PHE A 211 3.64 -12.77 -19.24
C PHE A 211 2.71 -11.59 -19.51
N LYS A 212 1.52 -11.87 -20.02
CA LYS A 212 0.49 -10.86 -20.29
C LYS A 212 -0.27 -10.46 -19.04
N THR A 213 -0.35 -11.36 -18.07
CA THR A 213 -1.06 -11.14 -16.79
C THR A 213 -0.14 -11.55 -15.65
N ILE A 214 0.04 -10.65 -14.69
CA ILE A 214 0.91 -10.84 -13.53
C ILE A 214 0.09 -10.59 -12.27
N TYR A 215 -0.08 -11.63 -11.45
CA TYR A 215 -0.65 -11.50 -10.12
C TYR A 215 0.44 -11.17 -9.10
N LEU A 216 0.24 -10.14 -8.30
CA LEU A 216 1.14 -9.73 -7.22
C LEU A 216 0.45 -10.05 -5.90
N TRP A 217 1.04 -10.97 -5.13
CA TRP A 217 0.53 -11.40 -3.83
C TRP A 217 1.60 -11.21 -2.77
N PHE A 218 1.75 -9.96 -2.33
CA PHE A 218 2.69 -9.57 -1.28
C PHE A 218 1.97 -9.46 0.06
N ASP A 219 2.75 -9.32 1.13
CA ASP A 219 2.21 -9.30 2.49
C ASP A 219 1.23 -8.12 2.70
N GLU A 220 0.24 -8.33 3.56
CA GLU A 220 -0.72 -7.32 4.01
C GLU A 220 -0.12 -6.35 5.05
N ASP A 221 1.14 -5.95 4.87
CA ASP A 221 1.80 -4.91 5.64
C ASP A 221 2.21 -3.72 4.76
N THR A 222 2.76 -2.67 5.37
CA THR A 222 3.16 -1.46 4.64
C THR A 222 4.21 -1.76 3.57
N ALA A 223 5.19 -2.62 3.88
CA ALA A 223 6.27 -2.96 2.96
C ALA A 223 5.77 -3.81 1.78
N GLY A 224 4.91 -4.79 2.03
CA GLY A 224 4.28 -5.62 1.00
C GLY A 224 3.37 -4.79 0.08
N ARG A 225 2.61 -3.83 0.64
CA ARG A 225 1.80 -2.88 -0.14
C ARG A 225 2.66 -2.01 -1.06
N GLU A 226 3.63 -1.28 -0.49
CA GLU A 226 4.52 -0.41 -1.27
C GLU A 226 5.33 -1.19 -2.31
N GLY A 227 5.81 -2.37 -1.95
CA GLY A 227 6.51 -3.26 -2.85
C GLY A 227 5.64 -3.71 -4.02
N SER A 228 4.37 -4.07 -3.78
CA SER A 228 3.45 -4.47 -4.84
C SER A 228 3.23 -3.34 -5.86
N ASP A 229 3.11 -2.10 -5.40
CA ASP A 229 2.96 -0.93 -6.26
C ASP A 229 4.25 -0.65 -7.06
N LEU A 230 5.41 -0.78 -6.42
CA LEU A 230 6.72 -0.63 -7.06
C LEU A 230 6.93 -1.69 -8.15
N TRP A 231 6.59 -2.95 -7.87
CA TRP A 231 6.66 -4.04 -8.85
C TRP A 231 5.70 -3.79 -10.00
N ALA A 232 4.45 -3.37 -9.72
CA ALA A 232 3.48 -3.04 -10.75
C ALA A 232 3.98 -1.90 -11.67
N SER A 233 4.62 -0.88 -11.10
CA SER A 233 5.17 0.24 -11.88
C SER A 233 6.28 -0.19 -12.85
N LYS A 234 7.14 -1.13 -12.43
CA LYS A 234 8.27 -1.64 -13.22
C LYS A 234 7.86 -2.68 -14.25
N LEU A 235 6.90 -3.53 -13.90
CA LEU A 235 6.43 -4.58 -14.77
C LEU A 235 5.37 -4.06 -15.76
N GLY A 236 4.68 -2.97 -15.45
CA GLY A 236 3.62 -2.41 -16.28
C GLY A 236 2.27 -2.56 -15.60
N ILE A 237 1.74 -1.45 -15.12
CA ILE A 237 0.52 -1.36 -14.29
C ILE A 237 -0.67 -2.08 -14.95
N SER A 238 -0.81 -1.97 -16.28
CA SER A 238 -1.96 -2.50 -17.01
C SER A 238 -2.07 -4.02 -16.98
N ARG A 239 -0.97 -4.74 -16.76
CA ARG A 239 -0.94 -6.21 -16.69
C ARG A 239 -0.84 -6.77 -15.27
N CYS A 240 -0.77 -5.91 -14.27
CA CYS A 240 -0.62 -6.31 -12.88
C CYS A 240 -1.97 -6.32 -12.16
N HIS A 241 -2.21 -7.42 -11.44
CA HIS A 241 -3.37 -7.64 -10.58
C HIS A 241 -2.88 -7.89 -9.16
N VAL A 242 -3.39 -7.15 -8.19
CA VAL A 242 -2.99 -7.30 -6.78
C VAL A 242 -4.02 -8.14 -6.06
N VAL A 243 -3.52 -9.18 -5.39
CA VAL A 243 -4.32 -10.01 -4.50
C VAL A 243 -4.26 -9.41 -3.09
N ARG A 244 -5.42 -9.23 -2.45
CA ARG A 244 -5.53 -8.68 -1.10
C ARG A 244 -6.39 -9.59 -0.24
N CYS A 245 -5.80 -10.28 0.75
CA CYS A 245 -6.57 -11.21 1.61
C CYS A 245 -7.63 -10.46 2.45
N THR A 246 -7.40 -9.17 2.75
CA THR A 246 -8.35 -8.33 3.52
C THR A 246 -9.70 -8.15 2.82
N ASP A 247 -9.72 -8.05 1.49
CA ASP A 247 -10.94 -7.76 0.73
C ASP A 247 -11.97 -8.91 0.83
N GLU A 248 -11.51 -10.17 0.79
CA GLU A 248 -12.38 -11.34 0.91
C GLU A 248 -12.76 -11.64 2.34
N LEU A 249 -11.82 -11.46 3.28
CA LEU A 249 -12.09 -11.62 4.71
C LEU A 249 -13.21 -10.66 5.15
N LEU A 250 -13.16 -9.40 4.72
CA LEU A 250 -14.21 -8.41 5.02
C LEU A 250 -15.56 -8.83 4.45
N GLN A 251 -15.60 -9.40 3.24
CA GLN A 251 -16.84 -9.91 2.65
C GLN A 251 -17.38 -11.11 3.43
N HIS A 252 -16.51 -12.05 3.81
CA HIS A 252 -16.91 -13.23 4.57
C HIS A 252 -17.41 -12.83 5.97
N MET A 253 -16.73 -11.92 6.66
CA MET A 253 -17.17 -11.36 7.95
C MET A 253 -18.48 -10.57 7.84
N GLN A 254 -18.71 -9.86 6.73
CA GLN A 254 -19.98 -9.18 6.48
C GLN A 254 -21.12 -10.19 6.27
N GLN A 255 -20.88 -11.26 5.51
CA GLN A 255 -21.84 -12.34 5.29
C GLN A 255 -22.15 -13.09 6.59
N GLN A 256 -21.13 -13.45 7.38
CA GLN A 256 -21.31 -14.09 8.68
C GLN A 256 -22.08 -13.18 9.64
N ARG A 257 -21.77 -11.88 9.72
CA ARG A 257 -22.57 -10.94 10.54
C ARG A 257 -24.01 -10.81 10.04
N GLN A 258 -24.26 -10.88 8.73
CA GLN A 258 -25.61 -10.87 8.19
C GLN A 258 -26.37 -12.16 8.56
N GLN A 259 -25.71 -13.33 8.48
CA GLN A 259 -26.27 -14.62 8.87
C GLN A 259 -26.49 -14.72 10.39
N GLN A 260 -25.56 -14.21 11.20
CA GLN A 260 -25.71 -14.11 12.65
C GLN A 260 -26.79 -13.11 13.04
N ARG A 261 -26.95 -11.98 12.34
CA ARG A 261 -28.09 -11.07 12.55
C ARG A 261 -29.43 -11.73 12.23
N GLN A 262 -29.47 -12.67 11.28
CA GLN A 262 -30.66 -13.47 11.00
C GLN A 262 -30.90 -14.56 12.07
N GLN A 263 -29.84 -15.05 12.74
CA GLN A 263 -29.95 -16.06 13.81
C GLN A 263 -30.09 -15.46 15.22
N GLN A 264 -29.75 -14.18 15.43
CA GLN A 264 -29.83 -13.48 16.72
C GLN A 264 -31.25 -13.08 17.16
N GLN A 265 -32.31 -13.57 16.50
CA GLN A 265 -33.64 -13.58 17.12
C GLN A 265 -33.81 -14.69 18.17
N GLN A 266 -32.87 -15.64 18.31
CA GLN A 266 -32.91 -16.61 19.40
C GLN A 266 -31.51 -16.86 20.01
N GLN A 267 -31.38 -16.41 21.27
CA GLN A 267 -30.37 -16.72 22.29
C GLN A 267 -29.03 -15.98 22.22
N GLN A 268 -28.85 -15.10 23.21
CA GLN A 268 -27.56 -14.61 23.68
C GLN A 268 -26.86 -15.73 24.44
N GLN A 269 -25.69 -16.15 23.98
CA GLN A 269 -24.70 -16.77 24.86
C GLN A 269 -23.29 -16.35 24.46
N GLN A 270 -22.52 -16.08 25.51
CA GLN A 270 -21.21 -15.45 25.54
C GLN A 270 -20.22 -16.16 24.61
N GLN A 271 -19.80 -15.48 23.55
CA GLN A 271 -18.57 -15.80 22.84
C GLN A 271 -17.55 -14.72 23.21
N GLN A 272 -16.43 -15.15 23.80
CA GLN A 272 -15.28 -14.29 23.98
C GLN A 272 -14.80 -13.91 22.57
N ASP A 273 -14.80 -12.60 22.28
CA ASP A 273 -14.35 -12.04 21.01
C ASP A 273 -12.84 -12.30 20.84
N GLU A 274 -12.44 -13.43 20.25
CA GLU A 274 -11.17 -13.50 19.54
C GLU A 274 -11.32 -12.64 18.28
N GLU A 275 -10.67 -11.48 18.28
CA GLU A 275 -10.61 -10.60 17.12
C GLU A 275 -10.04 -11.41 15.93
N PRO A 276 -10.76 -11.55 14.80
CA PRO A 276 -10.32 -12.38 13.71
C PRO A 276 -9.03 -11.81 13.12
N ARG A 277 -7.92 -12.51 13.37
CA ARG A 277 -6.61 -12.12 12.86
C ARG A 277 -6.63 -12.18 11.34
N ILE A 278 -6.50 -11.02 10.70
CA ILE A 278 -6.40 -10.91 9.25
C ILE A 278 -5.15 -11.68 8.81
N PRO A 279 -5.28 -12.69 7.94
CA PRO A 279 -4.13 -13.39 7.42
C PRO A 279 -3.18 -12.43 6.69
N LYS A 280 -1.90 -12.51 7.01
CA LYS A 280 -0.88 -11.61 6.50
C LYS A 280 -0.49 -11.91 5.06
N ASP A 281 -0.35 -13.19 4.74
CA ASP A 281 0.27 -13.68 3.51
C ASP A 281 -0.48 -14.91 2.97
N ALA A 282 -0.12 -15.39 1.77
CA ALA A 282 -0.83 -16.49 1.12
C ALA A 282 -0.75 -17.79 1.92
N ASN A 283 0.37 -18.03 2.60
CA ASN A 283 0.55 -19.19 3.45
C ASN A 283 -0.36 -19.13 4.70
N GLU A 284 -0.48 -17.97 5.35
CA GLU A 284 -1.45 -17.76 6.44
C GLU A 284 -2.89 -17.91 5.92
N CYS A 285 -3.21 -17.42 4.71
CA CYS A 285 -4.53 -17.59 4.10
C CYS A 285 -4.85 -19.09 3.89
N LEU A 286 -3.87 -19.90 3.44
CA LEU A 286 -4.02 -21.35 3.29
C LEU A 286 -4.18 -22.07 4.65
N LEU A 287 -3.37 -21.71 5.64
CA LEU A 287 -3.44 -22.31 6.98
C LEU A 287 -4.75 -21.98 7.72
N ALA A 288 -5.33 -20.81 7.44
CA ALA A 288 -6.64 -20.41 7.95
C ALA A 288 -7.82 -21.06 7.18
N GLY A 289 -7.54 -21.85 6.14
CA GLY A 289 -8.55 -22.59 5.37
C GLY A 289 -9.29 -21.75 4.34
N PHE A 290 -8.75 -20.60 3.92
CA PHE A 290 -9.30 -19.85 2.80
C PHE A 290 -8.96 -20.50 1.46
N ASP A 291 -9.87 -20.38 0.49
CA ASP A 291 -9.62 -20.85 -0.88
C ASP A 291 -8.80 -19.81 -1.66
N LEU A 292 -7.54 -20.15 -1.92
CA LEU A 292 -6.60 -19.31 -2.65
C LEU A 292 -7.03 -19.07 -4.10
N ASN A 293 -7.83 -19.98 -4.71
CA ASN A 293 -8.34 -19.76 -6.07
C ASN A 293 -9.34 -18.61 -6.11
N THR A 294 -10.24 -18.55 -5.12
CA THR A 294 -11.19 -17.46 -4.96
C THR A 294 -10.45 -16.12 -4.82
N MET A 295 -9.41 -16.08 -3.98
CA MET A 295 -8.56 -14.88 -3.79
C MET A 295 -7.91 -14.39 -5.09
N LEU A 296 -7.47 -15.31 -5.95
CA LEU A 296 -6.89 -14.95 -7.25
C LEU A 296 -7.94 -14.40 -8.22
N LEU A 297 -9.15 -14.96 -8.21
CA LEU A 297 -10.26 -14.47 -9.01
C LEU A 297 -10.72 -13.07 -8.56
N ALA A 298 -10.62 -12.77 -7.27
CA ALA A 298 -10.92 -11.46 -6.70
C ALA A 298 -9.79 -10.42 -6.88
N ALA A 299 -8.64 -10.81 -7.43
CA ALA A 299 -7.50 -9.91 -7.59
C ALA A 299 -7.86 -8.67 -8.40
N ARG A 300 -7.53 -7.50 -7.87
CA ARG A 300 -7.90 -6.21 -8.47
C ARG A 300 -6.80 -5.71 -9.38
N ARG A 301 -7.16 -5.14 -10.53
CA ARG A 301 -6.20 -4.47 -11.40
C ARG A 301 -5.59 -3.28 -10.67
N VAL A 302 -4.27 -3.10 -10.79
CA VAL A 302 -3.60 -1.93 -10.21
C VAL A 302 -4.16 -0.65 -10.86
N PRO A 303 -4.71 0.30 -10.09
CA PRO A 303 -5.21 1.55 -10.64
C PRO A 303 -4.04 2.37 -11.18
N HIS A 304 -4.20 2.98 -12.35
CA HIS A 304 -3.20 3.89 -12.87
C HIS A 304 -3.17 5.15 -12.02
N GLN A 305 -1.98 5.54 -11.53
CA GLN A 305 -1.79 6.74 -10.68
C GLN A 305 -2.35 8.05 -11.27
N GLN A 306 -2.64 8.11 -12.58
CA GLN A 306 -3.13 9.29 -13.28
C GLN A 306 -4.61 9.19 -13.70
N ILE A 307 -5.29 8.08 -13.40
CA ILE A 307 -6.72 7.90 -13.71
C ILE A 307 -7.44 7.60 -12.39
N LEU A 308 -7.90 8.67 -11.72
CA LEU A 308 -8.82 8.54 -10.58
C LEU A 308 -10.18 8.09 -11.11
N SER A 309 -10.77 7.05 -10.53
CA SER A 309 -12.16 6.72 -10.84
C SER A 309 -13.08 7.77 -10.21
N PHE A 310 -14.27 7.97 -10.79
CA PHE A 310 -15.29 8.82 -10.19
C PHE A 310 -15.68 8.36 -8.77
N GLN A 311 -15.60 7.06 -8.48
CA GLN A 311 -15.84 6.53 -7.13
C GLN A 311 -14.75 6.97 -6.13
N ASP A 312 -13.48 6.92 -6.53
CA ASP A 312 -12.36 7.34 -5.67
C ASP A 312 -12.39 8.85 -5.41
N LEU A 313 -12.71 9.62 -6.44
CA LEU A 313 -12.89 11.07 -6.30
C LEU A 313 -14.05 11.38 -5.35
N ARG A 314 -15.18 10.68 -5.50
CA ARG A 314 -16.35 10.85 -4.64
C ARG A 314 -16.03 10.49 -3.19
N ALA A 315 -15.31 9.40 -2.94
CA ALA A 315 -14.94 8.99 -1.59
C ALA A 315 -14.01 10.01 -0.92
N ARG A 316 -13.01 10.55 -1.65
CA ARG A 316 -12.13 11.61 -1.14
C ARG A 316 -12.87 12.91 -0.87
N VAL A 317 -13.75 13.33 -1.78
CA VAL A 317 -14.58 14.54 -1.60
C VAL A 317 -15.53 14.36 -0.43
N LEU A 318 -16.16 13.18 -0.29
CA LEU A 318 -17.02 12.89 0.86
C LEU A 318 -16.24 12.86 2.17
N HIS A 319 -15.02 12.33 2.18
CA HIS A 319 -14.16 12.33 3.37
C HIS A 319 -13.81 13.76 3.79
N GLU A 320 -13.42 14.63 2.85
CA GLU A 320 -13.17 16.06 3.10
C GLU A 320 -14.44 16.81 3.56
N LEU A 321 -15.62 16.41 3.06
CA LEU A 321 -16.89 17.01 3.48
C LEU A 321 -17.38 16.50 4.84
N VAL A 322 -17.05 15.26 5.21
CA VAL A 322 -17.52 14.58 6.43
C VAL A 322 -16.56 14.76 7.60
N GLU A 323 -15.27 14.95 7.35
CA GLU A 323 -14.27 15.30 8.36
C GLU A 323 -13.89 16.79 8.26
N PRO A 324 -14.69 17.73 8.81
CA PRO A 324 -14.42 19.15 8.73
C PRO A 324 -13.22 19.59 9.59
N GLY A 325 -12.37 18.67 10.09
CA GLY A 325 -11.31 18.98 11.06
C GLY A 325 -10.38 20.10 10.57
N THR A 326 -10.02 20.08 9.27
CA THR A 326 -9.24 21.14 8.62
C THR A 326 -10.02 22.44 8.48
N LEU A 327 -11.31 22.41 8.14
CA LEU A 327 -12.17 23.60 8.07
C LEU A 327 -12.43 24.22 9.44
N LEU A 328 -12.61 23.40 10.47
CA LEU A 328 -12.86 23.81 11.85
C LEU A 328 -11.59 24.44 12.43
N LEU A 329 -10.41 23.90 12.12
CA LEU A 329 -9.12 24.48 12.50
C LEU A 329 -8.86 25.81 11.77
N LEU A 330 -9.21 25.92 10.48
CA LEU A 330 -9.12 27.17 9.72
C LEU A 330 -10.09 28.23 10.27
N LEU A 331 -11.31 27.84 10.62
CA LEU A 331 -12.33 28.73 11.18
C LEU A 331 -11.96 29.20 12.59
N LEU A 332 -11.39 28.32 13.41
CA LEU A 332 -10.89 28.65 14.74
C LEU A 332 -9.69 29.60 14.67
N LEU A 333 -8.81 29.42 13.68
CA LEU A 333 -7.68 30.32 13.42
C LEU A 333 -8.16 31.70 12.94
N LEU A 334 -9.20 31.75 12.10
CA LEU A 334 -9.80 33.00 11.62
C LEU A 334 -10.52 33.75 12.74
N LEU A 335 -11.22 33.03 13.63
CA LEU A 335 -11.89 33.60 14.79
C LEU A 335 -10.88 34.15 15.82
N LEU A 336 -9.76 33.45 16.03
CA LEU A 336 -8.66 33.91 16.87
C LEU A 336 -7.99 35.18 16.31
N LEU A 337 -7.80 35.26 14.99
CA LEU A 337 -7.26 36.44 14.31
C LEU A 337 -8.20 37.64 14.43
N LEU A 338 -9.51 37.42 14.32
CA LEU A 338 -10.53 38.46 14.51
C LEU A 338 -10.57 38.97 15.96
N LEU A 339 -10.48 38.07 16.94
CA LEU A 339 -10.41 38.43 18.36
C LEU A 339 -9.14 39.27 18.66
N LEU A 340 -8.00 38.90 18.08
CA LEU A 340 -6.76 39.66 18.20
C LEU A 340 -6.92 41.07 17.63
N LEU A 341 -7.51 41.22 16.43
CA LEU A 341 -7.81 42.51 15.81
C LEU A 341 -8.70 43.39 16.69
N LEU A 342 -9.75 42.81 17.28
CA LEU A 342 -10.64 43.54 18.20
C LEU A 342 -9.92 43.99 19.48
N LEU A 343 -9.05 43.15 20.04
CA LEU A 343 -8.22 43.52 21.19
C LEU A 343 -7.26 44.66 20.85
N PHE A 344 -6.61 44.62 19.69
CA PHE A 344 -5.77 45.72 19.20
C PHE A 344 -6.58 47.01 19.02
N ALA A 345 -7.77 46.93 18.40
CA ALA A 345 -8.65 48.08 18.21
C ALA A 345 -9.11 48.70 19.53
N ALA A 346 -9.31 47.89 20.58
CA ALA A 346 -9.66 48.38 21.92
C ALA A 346 -8.45 48.93 22.70
N PHE A 347 -7.25 48.38 22.49
CA PHE A 347 -6.05 48.76 23.23
C PHE A 347 -5.41 50.07 22.70
N ILE A 348 -5.47 50.31 21.39
CA ILE A 348 -4.96 51.53 20.74
C ILE A 348 -5.53 52.83 21.37
N PRO A 349 -6.86 53.02 21.53
CA PRO A 349 -7.40 54.23 22.12
C PRO A 349 -7.03 54.37 23.61
N LEU A 350 -6.90 53.26 24.34
CA LEU A 350 -6.47 53.30 25.73
C LEU A 350 -5.02 53.79 25.84
N VAL A 351 -4.11 53.27 25.00
CA VAL A 351 -2.71 53.71 24.96
C VAL A 351 -2.61 55.18 24.56
N LEU A 352 -3.39 55.62 23.55
CA LEU A 352 -3.46 57.03 23.16
C LEU A 352 -3.96 57.91 24.31
N LEU A 353 -5.00 57.48 25.03
CA LEU A 353 -5.52 58.21 26.18
C LEU A 353 -4.48 58.33 27.30
N PHE A 354 -3.77 57.24 27.62
CA PHE A 354 -2.67 57.26 28.58
C PHE A 354 -1.53 58.18 28.12
N ALA A 355 -1.17 58.16 26.84
CA ALA A 355 -0.14 59.03 26.29
C ALA A 355 -0.53 60.51 26.38
N VAL A 356 -1.79 60.86 26.08
CA VAL A 356 -2.32 62.22 26.23
C VAL A 356 -2.33 62.64 27.70
N HIS A 357 -2.80 61.78 28.61
CA HIS A 357 -2.79 62.07 30.04
C HIS A 357 -1.37 62.28 30.57
N PHE A 358 -0.43 61.41 30.17
CA PHE A 358 0.96 61.51 30.57
C PHE A 358 1.62 62.79 30.03
N ALA A 359 1.38 63.13 28.76
CA ALA A 359 1.84 64.40 28.18
C ALA A 359 1.25 65.61 28.93
N SER A 360 -0.03 65.55 29.32
CA SER A 360 -0.70 66.61 30.07
C SER A 360 -0.13 66.77 31.49
N ILE A 361 0.25 65.67 32.15
CA ILE A 361 0.93 65.67 33.46
C ILE A 361 2.35 66.24 33.34
N LEU A 362 3.09 65.88 32.30
CA LEU A 362 4.42 66.44 32.06
C LEU A 362 4.35 67.94 31.76
N LEU A 363 3.36 68.37 30.99
CA LEU A 363 3.14 69.78 30.67
C LEU A 363 2.75 70.56 31.93
N SER A 364 1.86 70.04 32.77
CA SER A 364 1.50 70.69 34.04
C SER A 364 2.66 70.75 35.03
N ALA A 365 3.47 69.69 35.14
CA ALA A 365 4.70 69.70 35.93
C ALA A 365 5.69 70.77 35.42
N PHE A 366 5.88 70.87 34.10
CA PHE A 366 6.72 71.90 33.49
C PHE A 366 6.21 73.32 33.80
N TYR A 367 4.91 73.58 33.63
CA TYR A 367 4.30 74.87 33.95
C TYR A 367 4.31 75.21 35.45
N CYS A 368 4.23 74.23 36.36
CA CYS A 368 4.35 74.48 37.80
C CYS A 368 5.81 74.78 38.23
N THR A 369 6.81 74.25 37.52
CA THR A 369 8.22 74.57 37.78
C THR A 369 8.67 75.90 37.18
N LEU A 370 8.01 76.39 36.12
CA LEU A 370 8.33 77.66 35.47
C LEU A 370 8.26 78.90 36.41
N PRO A 371 7.23 79.12 37.24
CA PRO A 371 7.16 80.27 38.12
C PRO A 371 8.10 80.18 39.33
N VAL A 372 8.57 78.99 39.70
CA VAL A 372 9.57 78.82 40.79
C VAL A 372 10.97 79.17 40.29
N VAL A 373 11.31 78.87 39.04
CA VAL A 373 12.60 79.27 38.45
C VAL A 373 12.63 80.76 38.10
N VAL A 374 11.48 81.37 37.76
CA VAL A 374 11.39 82.81 37.48
C VAL A 374 11.32 83.66 38.78
N ALA A 375 10.81 83.14 39.89
CA ALA A 375 10.78 83.85 41.18
C ALA A 375 12.08 83.71 42.02
N VAL A 376 12.97 82.75 41.70
CA VAL A 376 14.26 82.55 42.40
C VAL A 376 15.45 83.08 41.58
N GLY A 377 15.21 83.64 40.39
CA GLY A 377 16.24 84.28 39.53
C GLY A 377 16.72 85.66 39.99
N ALA A 378 16.41 86.11 41.21
CA ALA A 378 16.81 87.43 41.69
C ALA A 378 16.99 87.51 43.22
N ALA A 379 17.70 86.57 43.85
CA ALA A 379 18.47 86.85 45.07
C ALA A 379 19.35 85.67 45.49
N ALA A 380 20.62 86.00 45.77
CA ALA A 380 21.63 85.23 46.49
C ALA A 380 22.24 84.02 45.75
N ALA A 381 23.47 84.10 45.24
CA ALA A 381 24.75 84.28 45.95
C ALA A 381 25.17 83.04 46.76
N CYS A 382 26.18 82.34 46.21
CA CYS A 382 27.29 81.64 46.86
C CYS A 382 27.01 80.81 48.14
N CYS A 383 26.92 79.48 47.99
CA CYS A 383 27.81 78.46 48.59
C CYS A 383 27.11 77.10 48.85
N ALA A 384 27.47 76.11 48.01
CA ALA A 384 27.52 74.64 48.28
C ALA A 384 26.19 73.83 48.48
N PRO A 385 26.21 72.47 48.52
CA PRO A 385 26.09 71.49 47.42
C PRO A 385 24.89 70.49 47.67
N PRO A 386 24.93 69.20 47.26
CA PRO A 386 24.85 68.52 45.95
C PRO A 386 23.46 67.83 45.71
N LEU A 387 23.35 66.95 44.70
CA LEU A 387 22.31 65.89 44.52
C LEU A 387 20.95 66.28 43.91
N LEU A 388 20.78 66.09 42.58
CA LEU A 388 19.47 65.74 41.99
C LEU A 388 19.60 65.20 40.55
N LEU A 389 19.82 63.89 40.43
CA LEU A 389 19.54 63.06 39.24
C LEU A 389 19.84 61.61 39.68
N PRO A 390 18.83 60.80 40.07
CA PRO A 390 17.92 60.20 39.09
C PRO A 390 16.50 59.86 39.63
N LEU A 391 15.43 60.21 38.92
CA LEU A 391 14.13 59.52 39.10
C LEU A 391 13.23 59.49 37.85
N LEU A 392 13.81 59.64 36.67
CA LEU A 392 13.06 59.66 35.40
C LEU A 392 13.58 58.64 34.37
N ALA A 393 14.07 57.49 34.85
CA ALA A 393 14.56 56.38 34.02
C ALA A 393 13.84 55.05 34.29
N ALA A 394 12.58 55.06 34.73
CA ALA A 394 11.88 53.83 35.11
C ALA A 394 10.41 53.77 34.66
N VAL A 395 10.12 54.05 33.39
CA VAL A 395 8.94 53.47 32.71
C VAL A 395 9.34 53.17 31.25
N SER A 396 9.90 51.98 31.03
CA SER A 396 10.24 51.46 29.71
C SER A 396 9.14 50.49 29.24
N PRO A 397 8.98 50.23 27.92
CA PRO A 397 8.03 49.27 27.36
C PRO A 397 8.58 47.84 27.07
N PRO A 398 9.34 47.14 27.95
CA PRO A 398 9.87 45.81 27.63
C PRO A 398 8.86 44.67 27.92
N ILE A 399 7.82 44.90 28.73
CA ILE A 399 6.91 43.82 29.15
C ILE A 399 6.03 43.34 27.99
N VAL A 400 5.52 44.26 27.17
CA VAL A 400 4.70 43.90 26.00
C VAL A 400 5.52 43.13 24.96
N LEU A 401 6.78 43.53 24.73
CA LEU A 401 7.68 42.84 23.80
C LEU A 401 8.08 41.45 24.32
N LEU A 402 8.28 41.29 25.64
CA LEU A 402 8.55 40.00 26.28
C LEU A 402 7.34 39.06 26.21
N LEU A 403 6.12 39.57 26.39
CA LEU A 403 4.91 38.76 26.26
C LEU A 403 4.67 38.32 24.81
N LEU A 404 4.90 39.21 23.83
CA LEU A 404 4.72 38.89 22.42
C LEU A 404 5.75 37.86 21.93
N THR A 405 7.01 38.00 22.35
CA THR A 405 8.07 37.04 22.02
C THR A 405 7.85 35.68 22.67
N SER A 406 7.38 35.65 23.91
CA SER A 406 7.00 34.40 24.61
C SER A 406 5.82 33.68 23.92
N LEU A 407 4.80 34.43 23.47
CA LEU A 407 3.66 33.89 22.74
C LEU A 407 4.08 33.28 21.38
N LEU A 408 4.93 34.00 20.63
CA LEU A 408 5.45 33.52 19.34
C LEU A 408 6.31 32.27 19.50
N LEU A 409 7.11 32.17 20.57
CA LEU A 409 7.92 31.00 20.85
C LEU A 409 7.06 29.77 21.17
N ARG A 410 6.00 29.94 21.96
CA ARG A 410 5.03 28.86 22.25
C ARG A 410 4.27 28.40 21.02
N LEU A 411 3.87 29.33 20.15
CA LEU A 411 3.20 29.00 18.89
C LEU A 411 4.11 28.18 17.97
N ARG A 412 5.40 28.54 17.90
CA ARG A 412 6.41 27.83 17.10
C ARG A 412 6.67 26.41 17.63
N LEU A 413 6.74 26.24 18.96
CA LEU A 413 6.86 24.93 19.61
C LEU A 413 5.64 24.05 19.34
N LEU A 414 4.43 24.59 19.43
CA LEU A 414 3.20 23.85 19.11
C LEU A 414 3.17 23.41 17.64
N LEU A 415 3.56 24.27 16.71
CA LEU A 415 3.64 23.92 15.29
C LEU A 415 4.70 22.84 15.01
N GLN A 416 5.82 22.87 15.73
CA GLN A 416 6.85 21.84 15.61
C GLN A 416 6.38 20.50 16.17
N GLN A 417 5.69 20.50 17.31
CA GLN A 417 5.14 19.29 17.93
C GLN A 417 4.05 18.65 17.04
N GLN A 418 3.21 19.46 16.39
CA GLN A 418 2.23 18.98 15.41
C GLN A 418 2.90 18.38 14.15
N ARG A 419 4.03 18.95 13.71
CA ARG A 419 4.78 18.44 12.56
C ARG A 419 5.48 17.11 12.84
N GLU A 420 5.89 16.88 14.08
CA GLU A 420 6.46 15.60 14.53
C GLU A 420 5.36 14.54 14.71
N ALA A 421 4.19 14.91 15.25
CA ALA A 421 3.04 14.02 15.35
C ALA A 421 2.45 13.57 14.00
N PHE A 422 2.66 14.34 12.93
CA PHE A 422 2.25 13.96 11.57
C PHE A 422 3.31 13.12 10.82
N ARG A 423 4.54 13.04 11.36
CA ARG A 423 5.63 12.22 10.79
C ARG A 423 5.75 10.84 11.44
N ALA A 424 5.25 10.68 12.66
CA ALA A 424 5.05 9.40 13.33
C ALA A 424 3.70 8.82 12.91
#